data_AF-A0A1X9YVQ1-F1
#
_entry.id   AF-A0A1X9YVQ1-F1
#
_cell.length_a   1.000
_cell.length_b   1.000
_cell.length_c   1.000
_cell.angle_alpha   90.00
_cell.angle_beta   90.00
_cell.angle_gamma   90.00
#
_symmetry.space_group_name_H-M   'P 1'
#
loop_
_entity.id
_entity.type
_entity.pdbx_description
1 polymer ?
#
loop_
_entity_poly.entity_id
_entity_poly.type
_entity_poly.pdbx_seq_one_letter_code
_entity_poly.pdbx_strand_id
1 'polypeptide(L)'
;MNYKVVERSPFARIARMVLKSSNVAMVLGKTIHLSGVSRADFLKNEGWVAHELCHIRQFQEHGFFRFLWLYLRESVRVGYYNNKYEVEARIAGMKHRHQQTPAKRASNAVDPAGIPLPIDTKKGE
;
A
#
# COMPACT_ATOMS: atom_id res chain seq x y z
N MET A 1 7.97 14.01 -1.38
CA MET A 1 8.38 13.05 -2.43
C MET A 1 7.42 13.18 -3.61
N ASN A 2 7.93 13.45 -4.82
CA ASN A 2 7.09 13.61 -6.02
C ASN A 2 6.98 12.26 -6.74
N TYR A 3 5.84 11.57 -6.61
CA TYR A 3 5.57 10.28 -7.26
C TYR A 3 4.36 10.39 -8.20
N LYS A 4 4.38 9.65 -9.31
CA LYS A 4 3.30 9.64 -10.31
C LYS A 4 2.57 8.31 -10.26
N VAL A 5 1.25 8.32 -10.19
CA VAL A 5 0.43 7.11 -10.27
C VAL A 5 -0.16 7.01 -11.68
N VAL A 6 0.10 5.91 -12.37
CA VAL A 6 -0.39 5.64 -13.73
C VAL A 6 -1.23 4.37 -13.70
N GLU A 7 -2.50 4.51 -14.02
CA GLU A 7 -3.44 3.39 -14.15
C GLU A 7 -3.31 2.74 -15.53
N ARG A 8 -3.61 1.43 -15.63
CA ARG A 8 -3.65 0.65 -16.89
C ARG A 8 -2.34 0.65 -17.68
N SER A 9 -1.20 0.70 -16.97
CA SER A 9 0.10 0.62 -17.64
C SER A 9 0.33 -0.75 -18.30
N PRO A 10 0.89 -0.81 -19.52
CA PRO A 10 1.25 -2.08 -20.16
C PRO A 10 2.23 -2.91 -19.32
N PHE A 11 3.12 -2.26 -18.56
CA PHE A 11 4.02 -2.93 -17.63
C PHE A 11 3.27 -3.60 -16.48
N ALA A 12 2.26 -2.93 -15.92
CA ALA A 12 1.43 -3.49 -14.87
C ALA A 12 0.52 -4.63 -15.38
N ARG A 13 0.18 -4.64 -16.67
CA ARG A 13 -0.50 -5.80 -17.30
C ARG A 13 0.40 -7.02 -17.36
N ILE A 14 1.67 -6.86 -17.72
CA ILE A 14 2.65 -7.95 -17.73
C ILE A 14 2.84 -8.49 -16.32
N ALA A 15 3.02 -7.59 -15.34
CA ALA A 15 3.13 -7.94 -13.93
C ALA A 15 1.90 -8.74 -13.44
N ARG A 16 0.69 -8.39 -13.89
CA ARG A 16 -0.54 -9.12 -13.58
C ARG A 16 -0.51 -10.57 -14.06
N MET A 17 0.03 -10.81 -15.25
CA MET A 17 0.15 -12.17 -15.79
C MET A 17 1.18 -12.99 -14.99
N VAL A 18 2.27 -12.35 -14.55
CA VAL A 18 3.35 -13.01 -13.79
C VAL A 18 2.93 -13.30 -12.36
N LEU A 19 2.24 -12.37 -11.69
CA LEU A 19 1.82 -12.49 -10.29
C LEU A 19 0.47 -13.21 -10.12
N LYS A 20 -0.22 -13.56 -11.22
CA LYS A 20 -1.57 -14.18 -11.24
C LYS A 20 -2.60 -13.51 -10.31
N SER A 21 -2.41 -12.22 -10.00
CA SER A 21 -3.23 -11.48 -9.05
C SER A 21 -4.09 -10.48 -9.80
N SER A 22 -5.38 -10.34 -9.43
CA SER A 22 -6.30 -9.42 -10.11
C SER A 22 -5.90 -7.96 -9.97
N ASN A 23 -5.32 -7.60 -8.81
CA ASN A 23 -4.90 -6.25 -8.48
C ASN A 23 -3.39 -6.23 -8.26
N VAL A 24 -2.68 -5.41 -9.02
CA VAL A 24 -1.22 -5.29 -8.96
C VAL A 24 -0.83 -3.82 -8.96
N ALA A 25 0.06 -3.47 -8.04
CA ALA A 25 0.81 -2.23 -8.06
C ALA A 25 2.30 -2.58 -8.28
N MET A 26 2.96 -1.76 -9.09
CA MET A 26 4.38 -1.94 -9.38
C MET A 26 5.05 -0.57 -9.45
N VAL A 27 6.16 -0.42 -8.74
CA VAL A 27 6.99 0.78 -8.85
C VAL A 27 8.04 0.62 -9.92
N LEU A 28 8.15 1.63 -10.78
CA LEU A 28 9.27 1.82 -11.70
C LEU A 28 9.85 3.22 -11.45
N GLY A 29 10.94 3.26 -10.68
CA GLY A 29 11.61 4.51 -10.31
C GLY A 29 10.77 5.36 -9.37
N LYS A 30 10.12 6.40 -9.92
CA LYS A 30 9.22 7.31 -9.20
C LYS A 30 7.75 7.17 -9.61
N THR A 31 7.46 6.20 -10.47
CA THR A 31 6.12 5.99 -11.04
C THR A 31 5.55 4.70 -10.50
N ILE A 32 4.36 4.78 -9.92
CA ILE A 32 3.56 3.65 -9.48
C ILE A 32 2.61 3.29 -10.62
N HIS A 33 2.75 2.08 -11.15
CA HIS A 33 1.91 1.55 -12.20
C HIS A 33 0.87 0.61 -11.60
N LEU A 34 -0.40 0.97 -11.73
CA LEU A 34 -1.52 0.19 -11.22
C LEU A 34 -2.18 -0.61 -12.35
N SER A 35 -2.54 -1.86 -12.06
CA SER A 35 -3.34 -2.72 -12.94
C SER A 35 -4.41 -3.44 -12.14
N GLY A 36 -5.67 -3.30 -12.55
CA GLY A 36 -6.82 -3.92 -11.87
C GLY A 36 -7.37 -3.12 -10.68
N VAL A 37 -6.68 -2.07 -10.23
CA VAL A 37 -7.11 -1.20 -9.13
C VAL A 37 -7.09 0.27 -9.57
N SER A 38 -8.07 1.05 -9.10
CA SER A 38 -8.11 2.50 -9.30
C SER A 38 -7.13 3.21 -8.35
N ARG A 39 -6.66 4.39 -8.71
CA ARG A 39 -5.85 5.23 -7.82
C ARG A 39 -6.57 5.55 -6.53
N ALA A 40 -7.89 5.79 -6.58
CA ALA A 40 -8.67 6.10 -5.39
C ALA A 40 -8.68 4.92 -4.39
N ASP A 41 -8.86 3.69 -4.87
CA ASP A 41 -8.87 2.51 -4.01
C ASP A 41 -7.48 2.16 -3.50
N PHE A 42 -6.45 2.37 -4.33
CA PHE A 42 -5.06 2.26 -3.89
C PHE A 42 -4.74 3.25 -2.76
N LEU A 43 -5.13 4.52 -2.92
CA LEU A 43 -4.88 5.57 -1.91
C LEU A 43 -5.67 5.37 -0.62
N LYS A 44 -6.84 4.74 -0.66
CA LYS A 44 -7.59 4.35 0.54
C LYS A 44 -6.84 3.33 1.39
N ASN A 45 -5.96 2.54 0.80
CA ASN A 45 -5.21 1.50 1.49
C ASN A 45 -3.81 2.00 1.87
N GLU A 46 -3.73 2.76 2.98
CA GLU A 46 -2.48 3.39 3.44
C GLU A 46 -1.32 2.39 3.61
N GLY A 47 -1.59 1.16 4.02
CA GLY A 47 -0.57 0.11 4.12
C GLY A 47 -0.02 -0.32 2.76
N TRP A 48 -0.87 -0.37 1.73
CA TRP A 48 -0.44 -0.62 0.36
C TRP A 48 0.35 0.56 -0.20
N VAL A 49 -0.10 1.79 0.05
CA VAL A 49 0.64 3.00 -0.36
C VAL A 49 2.04 3.03 0.28
N ALA A 50 2.13 2.72 1.57
CA ALA A 50 3.41 2.68 2.28
C ALA A 50 4.37 1.59 1.74
N HIS A 51 3.82 0.45 1.32
CA HIS A 51 4.58 -0.60 0.64
C HIS A 51 5.20 -0.09 -0.67
N GLU A 52 4.40 0.53 -1.56
CA GLU A 52 4.92 1.08 -2.82
C GLU A 52 5.89 2.26 -2.58
N LEU A 53 5.63 3.10 -1.58
CA LEU A 53 6.55 4.19 -1.22
C LEU A 53 7.93 3.67 -0.77
N CYS A 54 7.96 2.53 -0.09
CA CYS A 54 9.23 1.87 0.26
C CYS A 54 10.02 1.49 -0.99
N HIS A 55 9.36 0.92 -2.00
CA HIS A 55 10.02 0.64 -3.28
C HIS A 55 10.51 1.91 -3.99
N ILE A 56 9.73 3.00 -3.98
CA ILE A 56 10.20 4.28 -4.55
C ILE A 56 11.49 4.75 -3.85
N ARG A 57 11.54 4.63 -2.52
CA ARG A 57 12.73 4.99 -1.75
C ARG A 57 13.91 4.08 -2.11
N GLN A 58 13.71 2.76 -2.19
CA GLN A 58 14.76 1.82 -2.60
C GLN A 58 15.27 2.12 -4.02
N PHE A 59 14.37 2.47 -4.95
CA PHE A 59 14.72 2.92 -6.30
C PHE A 59 15.51 4.24 -6.29
N GLN A 60 15.20 5.17 -5.38
CA GLN A 60 15.97 6.42 -5.22
C GLN A 60 17.35 6.17 -4.60
N GLU A 61 17.45 5.27 -3.62
CA GLU A 61 18.70 4.95 -2.94
C GLU A 61 19.66 4.13 -3.82
N HIS A 62 19.15 3.20 -4.62
CA HIS A 62 19.99 2.31 -5.44
C HIS A 62 20.04 2.71 -6.92
N GLY A 63 19.11 3.54 -7.40
CA GLY A 63 18.97 3.89 -8.81
C GLY A 63 18.15 2.87 -9.61
N PHE A 64 17.58 3.32 -10.74
CA PHE A 64 16.57 2.57 -11.51
C PHE A 64 17.01 1.17 -11.93
N PHE A 65 18.04 1.06 -12.77
CA PHE A 65 18.48 -0.21 -13.34
C PHE A 65 19.19 -1.09 -12.32
N ARG A 66 19.97 -0.47 -11.43
CA ARG A 66 20.73 -1.18 -10.39
C ARG A 66 19.79 -1.83 -9.39
N PHE A 67 18.74 -1.14 -8.94
CA PHE A 67 17.75 -1.74 -8.05
C PHE A 67 17.03 -2.90 -8.72
N LEU A 68 16.57 -2.75 -9.95
CA LEU A 68 15.87 -3.83 -10.66
C LEU A 68 16.74 -5.08 -10.80
N TRP A 69 18.03 -4.90 -11.12
CA TRP A 69 18.99 -6.01 -11.17
C TRP A 69 19.22 -6.66 -9.80
N LEU A 70 19.44 -5.86 -8.75
CA LEU A 70 19.62 -6.37 -7.38
C LEU A 70 18.38 -7.11 -6.90
N TYR A 71 17.20 -6.58 -7.19
CA TYR A 71 15.92 -7.16 -6.85
C TYR A 71 15.72 -8.49 -7.56
N LEU A 72 15.91 -8.55 -8.88
CA LEU A 72 15.75 -9.77 -9.66
C LEU A 72 16.77 -10.83 -9.22
N ARG A 73 18.03 -10.46 -9.04
CA ARG A 73 19.09 -11.37 -8.56
C ARG A 73 18.77 -11.94 -7.19
N GLU A 74 18.31 -11.11 -6.25
CA GLU A 74 17.91 -11.57 -4.92
C GLU A 74 16.69 -12.50 -5.02
N SER A 75 15.67 -12.13 -5.80
CA SER A 75 14.50 -12.96 -6.05
C SER A 75 14.82 -14.31 -6.69
N VAL A 76 15.80 -14.38 -7.59
CA VAL A 76 16.27 -15.66 -8.16
C VAL A 76 17.00 -16.50 -7.11
N ARG A 77 17.72 -15.86 -6.18
CA ARG A 77 18.52 -16.53 -5.15
C ARG A 77 17.69 -17.06 -3.98
N VAL A 78 16.77 -16.26 -3.45
CA VAL A 78 16.00 -16.59 -2.22
C VAL A 78 14.50 -16.71 -2.46
N GLY A 79 14.01 -16.36 -3.65
CA GLY A 79 12.59 -16.29 -3.99
C GLY A 79 11.99 -14.91 -3.76
N TYR A 80 10.81 -14.68 -4.35
CA TYR A 80 10.06 -13.43 -4.22
C TYR A 80 9.69 -13.12 -2.76
N TYR A 81 9.17 -14.10 -2.01
CA TYR A 81 8.67 -13.87 -0.64
C TYR A 81 9.75 -13.54 0.39
N ASN A 82 10.96 -14.09 0.20
CA ASN A 82 12.12 -13.89 1.08
C ASN A 82 13.03 -12.76 0.61
N ASN A 83 12.70 -12.08 -0.49
CA ASN A 83 13.49 -10.96 -0.95
C ASN A 83 13.47 -9.86 0.13
N LYS A 84 14.65 -9.48 0.62
CA LYS A 84 14.80 -8.46 1.67
C LYS A 84 14.07 -7.15 1.35
N TYR A 85 14.01 -6.77 0.07
CA TYR A 85 13.34 -5.56 -0.37
C TYR A 85 11.80 -5.67 -0.22
N GLU A 86 11.24 -6.84 -0.51
CA GLU A 86 9.81 -7.15 -0.29
C GLU A 86 9.47 -7.23 1.19
N VAL A 87 10.37 -7.80 2.00
CA VAL A 87 10.21 -7.88 3.46
C VAL A 87 10.18 -6.48 4.07
N GLU A 88 11.11 -5.61 3.67
CA GLU A 88 11.14 -4.22 4.13
C GLU A 88 9.86 -3.47 3.74
N ALA A 89 9.44 -3.58 2.49
CA ALA A 89 8.20 -2.96 2.01
C ALA A 89 6.97 -3.49 2.75
N ARG A 90 6.93 -4.79 3.08
CA ARG A 90 5.85 -5.41 3.88
C ARG A 90 5.82 -4.86 5.30
N ILE A 91 6.98 -4.71 5.94
CA ILE A 91 7.10 -4.11 7.28
C ILE A 91 6.63 -2.65 7.24
N ALA A 92 7.01 -1.88 6.22
CA ALA A 92 6.56 -0.51 6.04
C ALA A 92 5.02 -0.42 5.91
N GLY A 93 4.42 -1.29 5.10
CA GLY A 93 2.97 -1.39 4.98
C GLY A 93 2.26 -1.78 6.28
N MET A 94 2.82 -2.71 7.05
CA MET A 94 2.27 -3.13 8.34
C MET A 94 2.38 -2.02 9.40
N LYS A 95 3.49 -1.28 9.45
CA LYS A 95 3.68 -0.16 10.39
C LYS A 95 2.60 0.90 10.20
N HIS A 96 2.27 1.26 8.96
CA HIS A 96 1.21 2.24 8.69
C HIS A 96 -0.19 1.71 9.02
N ARG A 97 -0.44 0.41 8.86
CA ARG A 97 -1.70 -0.21 9.29
C ARG A 97 -1.92 -0.09 10.80
N HIS A 98 -0.87 -0.15 11.60
CA HIS A 98 -0.94 0.01 13.07
C HIS A 98 -0.97 1.45 13.55
N GLN A 99 -0.54 2.42 12.74
CA GLN A 99 -0.65 3.85 13.07
C GLN A 99 -2.04 4.45 12.78
N GLN A 100 -2.98 3.67 12.26
CA GLN A 100 -4.41 4.01 12.36
C GLN A 100 -4.83 3.90 13.83
N THR A 101 -4.60 4.99 14.56
CA THR A 101 -5.04 5.23 15.92
C THR A 101 -6.55 4.97 16.02
N PRO A 102 -7.08 4.42 17.13
CA PRO A 102 -8.50 4.09 17.29
C PRO A 102 -9.47 5.25 16.96
N ALA A 103 -8.99 6.49 17.06
CA ALA A 103 -9.74 7.70 16.73
C ALA A 103 -10.21 7.80 15.26
N LYS A 104 -9.45 7.27 14.28
CA LYS A 104 -9.87 7.29 12.85
C LYS A 104 -10.85 6.18 12.47
N ARG A 105 -10.99 5.13 13.29
CA ARG A 105 -12.01 4.09 13.10
C ARG A 105 -13.41 4.58 13.48
N ALA A 106 -13.51 5.45 14.49
CA ALA A 106 -14.80 5.99 14.94
C ALA A 106 -15.43 6.97 13.93
N SER A 107 -14.63 7.75 13.20
CA SER A 107 -15.14 8.76 12.26
C SER A 107 -15.70 8.19 10.94
N ASN A 108 -15.39 6.92 10.61
CA ASN A 108 -15.90 6.26 9.40
C ASN A 108 -17.09 5.31 9.69
N ALA A 109 -17.55 5.25 10.94
CA ALA A 109 -18.64 4.35 11.38
C ALA A 109 -19.91 5.10 11.82
N VAL A 110 -20.04 6.40 11.52
CA VAL A 110 -21.23 7.17 11.87
C VAL A 110 -21.94 7.61 10.60
N ASP A 111 -23.05 6.92 10.32
CA ASP A 111 -24.09 7.33 9.39
C ASP A 111 -24.64 8.73 9.78
N PRO A 112 -24.91 9.62 8.81
CA PRO A 112 -25.42 10.97 9.06
C PRO A 112 -26.94 10.97 9.25
N ALA A 113 -27.46 10.12 10.12
CA ALA A 113 -28.88 10.13 10.49
C ALA A 113 -28.99 10.42 11.98
N GLY A 114 -29.04 11.72 12.30
CA GLY A 114 -29.09 12.23 13.65
C GLY A 114 -30.34 11.79 14.41
N ILE A 115 -30.14 10.94 15.41
CA ILE A 115 -31.09 10.74 16.50
C ILE A 115 -30.29 10.83 17.80
N PRO A 116 -30.50 11.88 18.63
CA PRO A 116 -29.89 11.95 19.94
C PRO A 116 -30.48 10.84 20.82
N LEU A 117 -29.63 9.99 21.39
CA LEU A 117 -30.06 9.09 22.46
C LEU A 117 -30.37 9.93 23.71
N PRO A 118 -31.50 9.70 24.39
CA PRO A 118 -31.84 10.44 25.59
C PRO A 118 -30.84 10.14 26.71
N ILE A 119 -30.36 11.23 27.34
CA ILE A 119 -29.63 11.22 28.59
C ILE A 119 -30.64 10.82 29.66
N ASP A 120 -30.45 9.66 30.30
CA ASP A 120 -31.12 9.39 31.57
C ASP A 120 -30.09 9.25 32.69
N THR A 121 -30.26 10.16 33.63
CA THR A 121 -29.51 10.38 34.86
C THR A 121 -29.98 9.46 35.98
N LYS A 122 -29.06 9.16 36.92
CA LYS A 122 -29.31 8.78 38.34
C LYS A 122 -29.92 7.37 38.54
N LYS A 123 -29.74 6.64 39.65
CA LYS A 123 -29.07 6.72 40.96
C LYS A 123 -29.29 5.31 41.58
N GLY A 124 -28.28 4.62 42.08
CA GLY A 124 -28.20 4.25 43.49
C GLY A 124 -29.48 3.74 44.15
N GLU A 125 -29.56 2.42 44.37
CA GLU A 125 -29.97 1.75 45.62
C GLU A 125 -29.47 0.30 45.61
#